data_AF-A0A660VIG9-F1
#
_entry.id   AF-A0A660VIG9-F1
#
_cell.length_a   1.000
_cell.length_b   1.000
_cell.length_c   1.000
_cell.angle_alpha   90.00
_cell.angle_beta   90.00
_cell.angle_gamma   90.00
#
_symmetry.space_group_name_H-M   'P 1'
#
loop_
_entity.id
_entity.type
_entity.pdbx_description
1 polymer ?
#
loop_
_entity_poly.entity_id
_entity_poly.type
_entity_poly.pdbx_seq_one_letter_code
_entity_poly.pdbx_strand_id
1 'polypeptide(L)'
;MAVATGQAIYTDDIQPPGMLHGKILRSPHAHATIRSIDTSRAEALPGVHAVLVGSELPLTYGVIPWTPDETALAIDRVRFVGDEVAAVAAIDEDT
;
A
#
# COMPACT_ATOMS: atom_id res chain seq x y z
N MET A 1 34.39 7.78 -4.58
CA MET A 1 33.46 7.04 -5.46
C MET A 1 32.26 6.60 -4.62
N ALA A 2 31.25 7.44 -4.43
CA ALA A 2 30.21 7.22 -3.41
C ALA A 2 29.39 5.93 -3.61
N VAL A 3 29.06 5.58 -4.87
CA VAL A 3 28.32 4.33 -5.18
C VAL A 3 29.18 3.10 -4.87
N ALA A 4 30.43 3.08 -5.32
CA ALA A 4 31.34 1.94 -5.10
C ALA A 4 31.74 1.76 -3.62
N THR A 5 31.59 2.81 -2.79
CA THR A 5 31.91 2.78 -1.37
C THR A 5 30.68 2.64 -0.47
N GLY A 6 29.46 2.51 -1.02
CA GLY A 6 28.22 2.41 -0.24
C GLY A 6 27.85 3.71 0.51
N GLN A 7 28.40 4.84 0.07
CA GLN A 7 28.13 6.17 0.67
C GLN A 7 27.07 6.97 -0.10
N ALA A 8 26.60 6.44 -1.24
CA ALA A 8 25.44 6.98 -1.91
C ALA A 8 24.19 6.69 -1.06
N ILE A 9 23.38 7.72 -0.82
CA ILE A 9 22.14 7.63 -0.03
C ILE A 9 20.98 7.46 -1.00
N TYR A 10 20.21 6.41 -0.81
CA TYR A 10 18.95 6.10 -1.50
C TYR A 10 17.77 6.25 -0.54
N THR A 11 16.54 6.16 -1.05
CA THR A 11 15.33 6.40 -0.25
C THR A 11 15.26 5.53 1.01
N ASP A 12 15.66 4.26 0.91
CA ASP A 12 15.60 3.30 2.00
C ASP A 12 16.70 3.47 3.05
N ASP A 13 17.76 4.22 2.74
CA ASP A 13 18.82 4.57 3.69
C ASP A 13 18.38 5.69 4.67
N ILE A 14 17.23 6.31 4.43
CA ILE A 14 16.71 7.45 5.20
C ILE A 14 15.76 6.93 6.29
N GLN A 15 16.10 7.15 7.56
CA GLN A 15 15.30 6.73 8.71
C GLN A 15 14.92 7.94 9.59
N PRO A 16 13.82 8.65 9.30
CA PRO A 16 13.36 9.76 10.13
C PRO A 16 12.82 9.26 11.49
N PRO A 17 12.93 10.06 12.56
CA PRO A 17 12.34 9.73 13.84
C PRO A 17 10.83 9.51 13.74
N GLY A 18 10.33 8.40 14.31
CA GLY A 18 8.91 8.05 14.27
C GLY A 18 8.41 7.48 12.94
N MET A 19 9.31 7.02 12.06
CA MET A 19 8.95 6.33 10.83
C MET A 19 8.08 5.10 11.11
N LEU A 20 6.99 4.98 10.34
CA LEU A 20 6.17 3.77 10.29
C LEU A 20 6.53 2.97 9.04
N HIS A 21 6.28 1.66 9.09
CA HIS A 21 6.49 0.72 8.01
C HIS A 21 5.15 0.42 7.33
N GLY A 22 5.13 0.61 6.01
CA GLY A 22 3.93 0.40 5.19
C GLY A 22 3.96 -0.97 4.51
N LYS A 23 2.84 -1.70 4.52
CA LYS A 23 2.65 -2.91 3.70
C LYS A 23 1.34 -2.87 2.94
N ILE A 24 1.34 -3.48 1.76
CA ILE A 24 0.18 -3.55 0.87
C ILE A 24 -0.29 -5.00 0.76
N LEU A 25 -1.56 -5.23 1.05
CA LEU A 25 -2.24 -6.47 0.75
C LEU A 25 -2.59 -6.49 -0.74
N ARG A 26 -2.04 -7.47 -1.46
CA ARG A 26 -2.22 -7.63 -2.91
C ARG A 26 -3.15 -8.79 -3.23
N SER A 27 -3.92 -8.62 -4.30
CA SER A 27 -4.84 -9.62 -4.83
C SER A 27 -4.11 -10.90 -5.25
N PRO A 28 -4.54 -12.08 -4.79
CA PRO A 28 -4.08 -13.36 -5.35
C PRO A 28 -4.86 -13.75 -6.63
N HIS A 29 -5.86 -12.97 -7.03
CA HIS A 29 -6.77 -13.28 -8.12
C HIS A 29 -6.48 -12.42 -9.36
N ALA A 30 -6.43 -13.05 -10.53
CA ALA A 30 -6.26 -12.35 -11.80
C ALA A 30 -7.43 -11.43 -12.14
N HIS A 31 -8.65 -11.75 -11.71
CA HIS A 31 -9.80 -10.85 -11.82
C HIS A 31 -10.90 -11.32 -10.88
N ALA A 32 -11.38 -10.46 -9.98
CA ALA A 32 -12.43 -10.81 -9.02
C ALA A 32 -13.16 -9.57 -8.47
N THR A 33 -14.45 -9.71 -8.12
CA THR A 33 -15.19 -8.67 -7.41
C THR A 33 -14.89 -8.73 -5.91
N ILE A 34 -14.61 -7.58 -5.31
CA ILE A 34 -14.45 -7.45 -3.86
C ILE A 34 -15.83 -7.41 -3.24
N ARG A 35 -16.21 -8.47 -2.51
CA ARG A 35 -17.53 -8.53 -1.85
C ARG A 35 -17.54 -7.79 -0.52
N SER A 36 -16.44 -7.88 0.22
CA SER A 36 -16.28 -7.28 1.55
C SER A 36 -14.81 -7.26 1.92
N ILE A 37 -14.41 -6.26 2.70
CA ILE A 37 -13.11 -6.19 3.38
C ILE A 37 -13.41 -5.97 4.86
N ASP A 38 -12.79 -6.76 5.73
CA ASP A 38 -12.88 -6.62 7.19
C ASP A 38 -11.48 -6.29 7.73
N THR A 39 -11.31 -5.07 8.24
CA THR A 39 -10.05 -4.53 8.76
C THR A 39 -9.92 -4.68 10.27
N SER A 40 -10.98 -5.12 10.97
CA SER A 40 -11.08 -5.08 12.43
C SER A 40 -9.91 -5.75 13.17
N ARG A 41 -9.43 -6.88 12.64
CA ARG A 41 -8.30 -7.61 13.22
C ARG A 41 -6.97 -6.88 13.05
N ALA A 42 -6.78 -6.21 11.92
CA ALA A 42 -5.57 -5.44 11.65
C ALA A 42 -5.56 -4.15 12.50
N GLU A 43 -6.69 -3.46 12.58
CA GLU A 43 -6.84 -2.25 13.42
C GLU A 43 -6.66 -2.54 14.91
N ALA A 44 -7.04 -3.73 15.37
CA ALA A 44 -6.89 -4.13 16.77
C ALA A 44 -5.46 -4.59 17.14
N LEU A 45 -4.58 -4.78 16.17
CA LEU A 45 -3.22 -5.28 16.42
C LEU A 45 -2.35 -4.17 17.05
N PRO A 46 -1.75 -4.39 18.24
CA PRO A 46 -0.87 -3.40 18.84
C PRO A 46 0.29 -3.04 17.92
N GLY A 47 0.54 -1.75 17.73
CA GLY A 47 1.59 -1.25 16.83
C GLY A 47 1.09 -0.89 15.42
N VAL A 48 -0.13 -1.28 15.04
CA VAL A 48 -0.79 -0.77 13.84
C VAL A 48 -1.36 0.61 14.14
N HIS A 49 -1.01 1.59 13.30
CA HIS A 49 -1.47 2.98 13.40
C HIS A 49 -2.56 3.32 12.39
N ALA A 50 -2.57 2.65 11.24
CA ALA A 50 -3.57 2.87 10.20
C ALA A 50 -3.76 1.61 9.36
N VAL A 51 -5.01 1.41 8.93
CA VAL A 51 -5.41 0.47 7.89
C VAL A 51 -6.25 1.24 6.89
N LEU A 52 -5.98 1.09 5.60
CA LEU A 52 -6.67 1.80 4.52
C LEU A 52 -7.26 0.82 3.52
N VAL A 53 -8.45 1.14 3.00
CA VAL A 53 -9.14 0.39 1.95
C VAL A 53 -9.55 1.30 0.80
N GLY A 54 -9.77 0.72 -0.39
CA GLY A 54 -10.09 1.50 -1.60
C GLY A 54 -11.30 2.43 -1.48
N SER A 55 -12.32 2.07 -0.68
CA SER A 55 -13.49 2.92 -0.47
C SER A 55 -13.18 4.28 0.18
N GLU A 56 -12.03 4.43 0.82
CA GLU A 56 -11.57 5.68 1.45
C GLU A 56 -10.72 6.54 0.51
N LEU A 57 -10.29 5.98 -0.64
CA LEU A 57 -9.42 6.60 -1.62
C LEU A 57 -10.06 6.60 -3.03
N PRO A 58 -11.21 7.27 -3.24
CA PRO A 58 -12.00 7.14 -4.46
C PRO A 58 -11.39 7.84 -5.69
N LEU A 59 -10.23 8.49 -5.54
CA LEU A 59 -9.61 9.25 -6.61
C LEU A 59 -8.87 8.32 -7.57
N THR A 60 -9.15 8.49 -8.86
CA THR A 60 -8.44 7.79 -9.91
C THR A 60 -7.18 8.56 -10.34
N TYR A 61 -6.16 7.83 -10.78
CA TYR A 61 -4.96 8.38 -11.38
C TYR A 61 -4.65 7.67 -12.70
N GLY A 62 -3.73 8.26 -13.45
CA GLY A 62 -3.21 7.70 -14.69
C GLY A 62 -2.09 8.58 -15.21
N VAL A 63 -1.11 7.99 -15.88
CA VAL A 63 0.01 8.75 -16.47
C VAL A 63 -0.50 9.73 -17.52
N ILE A 64 -1.57 9.36 -18.23
CA ILE A 64 -2.21 10.17 -19.25
C ILE A 64 -3.35 10.97 -18.60
N PRO A 65 -3.29 12.33 -18.55
CA PRO A 65 -4.24 13.14 -17.78
C PRO A 65 -5.72 12.98 -18.14
N TRP A 66 -6.04 12.60 -19.38
CA TRP A 66 -7.41 12.39 -19.85
C TRP A 66 -7.87 10.93 -19.78
N THR A 67 -7.05 10.04 -19.23
CA THR A 67 -7.37 8.62 -19.03
C THR A 67 -6.95 8.15 -17.63
N PRO A 68 -7.49 8.73 -16.53
CA PRO A 68 -7.22 8.25 -15.18
C PRO A 68 -8.09 7.03 -14.87
N ASP A 69 -7.57 5.82 -15.15
CA ASP A 69 -8.30 4.55 -15.04
C ASP A 69 -7.83 3.65 -13.88
N GLU A 70 -6.81 4.07 -13.13
CA GLU A 70 -6.29 3.35 -11.97
C GLU A 70 -6.77 3.97 -10.65
N THR A 71 -6.91 3.15 -9.61
CA THR A 71 -7.22 3.59 -8.23
C THR A 71 -6.06 3.22 -7.31
N ALA A 72 -5.80 4.01 -6.27
CA ALA A 72 -4.68 3.74 -5.35
C ALA A 72 -4.80 2.38 -4.64
N LEU A 73 -6.03 1.99 -4.29
CA LEU A 73 -6.42 0.67 -3.80
C LEU A 73 -7.73 0.29 -4.50
N ALA A 74 -7.89 -0.98 -4.86
CA ALA A 74 -9.06 -1.51 -5.54
C ALA A 74 -10.35 -1.27 -4.74
N ILE A 75 -11.38 -0.78 -5.41
CA ILE A 75 -12.66 -0.40 -4.80
C ILE A 75 -13.72 -1.48 -5.01
N ASP A 76 -14.03 -1.81 -6.27
CA ASP A 76 -15.12 -2.73 -6.64
C ASP A 76 -14.61 -4.12 -7.06
N ARG A 77 -13.46 -4.15 -7.74
CA ARG A 77 -12.86 -5.36 -8.28
C ARG A 77 -11.36 -5.20 -8.42
N VAL A 78 -10.70 -6.35 -8.39
CA VAL A 78 -9.30 -6.51 -8.77
C VAL A 78 -9.23 -6.96 -10.23
N ARG A 79 -8.20 -6.52 -10.94
CA ARG A 79 -8.03 -6.70 -12.40
C ARG A 79 -6.79 -7.53 -12.77
N PHE A 80 -5.91 -7.83 -11.82
CA PHE A 80 -4.74 -8.67 -12.00
C PHE A 80 -4.22 -9.26 -10.68
N VAL A 81 -3.36 -10.29 -10.76
CA VAL A 81 -2.64 -10.81 -9.59
C VAL A 81 -1.59 -9.78 -9.18
N GLY A 82 -1.69 -9.28 -7.95
CA GLY A 82 -0.85 -8.20 -7.47
C GLY A 82 -1.60 -6.89 -7.25
N ASP A 83 -2.82 -6.74 -7.76
CA ASP A 83 -3.64 -5.52 -7.63
C ASP A 83 -3.84 -5.17 -6.14
N GLU A 84 -3.63 -3.91 -5.79
CA GLU A 84 -3.59 -3.44 -4.41
C GLU A 84 -5.00 -3.41 -3.79
N VAL A 85 -5.23 -4.09 -2.67
CA VAL A 85 -6.58 -4.21 -2.05
C VAL A 85 -6.71 -3.39 -0.77
N ALA A 86 -5.68 -3.42 0.07
CA ALA A 86 -5.64 -2.70 1.33
C ALA A 86 -4.19 -2.35 1.69
N ALA A 87 -3.99 -1.38 2.58
CA ALA A 87 -2.67 -1.01 3.09
C ALA A 87 -2.68 -0.89 4.62
N VAL A 88 -1.54 -1.15 5.25
CA VAL A 88 -1.31 -0.96 6.69
C VAL A 88 -0.09 -0.09 6.93
N ALA A 89 -0.09 0.66 8.02
CA ALA A 89 1.09 1.37 8.55
C ALA A 89 1.29 0.98 10.02
N ALA A 90 2.48 0.45 10.34
CA ALA A 90 2.82 -0.08 11.67
C ALA A 90 4.20 0.38 12.16
N ILE A 91 4.51 0.13 13.43
CA ILE A 91 5.75 0.59 14.07
C ILE A 91 7.02 -0.12 13.57
N ASP A 92 6.90 -1.33 13.03
CA ASP A 92 8.00 -2.14 12.48
C ASP A 92 7.51 -3.00 11.31
N GLU A 93 8.42 -3.72 10.65
CA GLU A 93 8.07 -4.56 9.50
C GLU A 93 7.34 -5.85 9.87
N ASP A 94 7.44 -6.32 11.11
CA ASP A 94 6.92 -7.62 11.53
C ASP A 94 5.49 -7.54 12.06
N THR A 95 5.07 -6.33 12.46
CA THR A 95 3.70 -5.98 12.89
C THR A 95 2.76 -5.84 11.70
#